data_AF-E6QDH7-F1
#
_entry.id   AF-E6QDH7-F1
#
_cell.length_a   1.000
_cell.length_b   1.000
_cell.length_c   1.000
_cell.angle_alpha   90.00
_cell.angle_beta   90.00
_cell.angle_gamma   90.00
#
_symmetry.space_group_name_H-M   'P 1'
#
loop_
_entity.id
_entity.type
_entity.pdbx_description
1 polymer ?
#
loop_
_entity_poly.entity_id
_entity_poly.type
_entity_poly.pdbx_seq_one_letter_code
_entity_poly.pdbx_strand_id
1 'polypeptide(L)' 'MTLDEAQRLLAELPEHLRDMATFSLATGLRQANVKLLEWGQIDLRCRVAWIHPDQAKARRAIGANRFPEKHGGTP' A
#
# COMPACT_ATOMS: atom_id res chain seq x y z
N MET A 1 -7.28 -4.97 14.27
CA MET A 1 -7.21 -3.56 14.65
C MET A 1 -8.56 -2.93 14.33
N THR A 2 -9.20 -2.28 15.29
CA THR A 2 -10.44 -1.51 15.07
C THR A 2 -10.11 -0.12 14.52
N LEU A 3 -11.13 0.62 14.05
CA LEU A 3 -10.98 2.02 13.64
C LEU A 3 -10.46 2.89 14.80
N ASP A 4 -10.98 2.67 16.01
CA ASP A 4 -10.56 3.41 17.20
C ASP A 4 -9.09 3.13 17.57
N GLU A 5 -8.66 1.87 17.46
CA GLU A 5 -7.26 1.49 17.67
C GLU A 5 -6.33 2.14 16.62
N ALA A 6 -6.80 2.25 15.37
CA ALA A 6 -6.07 2.94 14.29
C ALA A 6 -5.85 4.42 14.62
N GLN A 7 -6.93 5.10 15.03
CA GLN A 7 -6.91 6.53 15.33
C GLN A 7 -6.01 6.83 16.52
N ARG A 8 -6.09 6.02 17.59
CA ARG A 8 -5.21 6.13 18.75
C ARG A 8 -3.75 5.91 18.38
N LEU A 9 -3.46 4.88 17.59
CA LEU A 9 -2.10 4.66 17.09
C LEU A 9 -1.57 5.87 16.33
N LEU A 10 -2.36 6.40 15.38
CA LEU A 10 -1.94 7.55 14.60
C LEU A 10 -1.73 8.79 15.49
N ALA A 11 -2.59 9.02 16.48
CA ALA A 11 -2.48 10.15 17.41
C ALA A 11 -1.16 10.17 18.19
N GLU A 12 -0.71 9.00 18.66
CA GLU A 12 0.52 8.85 19.46
C GLU A 12 1.82 8.89 18.62
N LEU A 13 1.73 8.73 17.30
CA LEU A 13 2.92 8.68 16.45
C LEU A 13 3.48 10.07 16.13
N PRO A 14 4.82 10.23 16.12
CA PRO A 14 5.44 11.43 15.58
C PRO A 14 5.14 11.55 14.07
N GLU A 15 5.13 12.79 13.57
CA GLU A 15 4.70 13.13 12.20
C GLU A 15 5.33 12.24 11.12
N HIS A 16 6.65 12.04 11.16
CA HIS A 16 7.39 11.22 10.20
C HIS A 16 6.98 9.73 10.18
N LEU A 17 6.45 9.19 11.28
CA LEU A 17 5.93 7.82 11.34
C LEU A 17 4.43 7.76 11.03
N ARG A 18 3.71 8.84 11.27
CA ARG A 18 2.27 8.95 11.04
C ARG A 18 1.93 8.74 9.57
N ASP A 19 2.69 9.33 8.66
CA ASP A 19 2.45 9.16 7.22
C ASP A 19 2.68 7.72 6.76
N MET A 20 3.78 7.11 7.23
CA MET A 20 4.10 5.72 6.92
C MET A 20 3.05 4.75 7.48
N ALA A 21 2.58 4.98 8.72
CA ALA A 21 1.55 4.19 9.35
C ALA A 21 0.20 4.37 8.64
N THR A 22 -0.17 5.61 8.31
CA THR A 22 -1.41 5.92 7.58
C THR A 22 -1.45 5.21 6.23
N PHE A 23 -0.36 5.30 5.46
CA PHE A 23 -0.26 4.62 4.18
C PHE A 23 -0.32 3.10 4.33
N SER A 24 0.40 2.53 5.30
CA SER A 24 0.39 1.08 5.57
C SER A 24 -1.00 0.58 6.00
N LEU A 25 -1.73 1.36 6.80
CA LEU A 25 -3.09 1.04 7.23
C LEU A 25 -4.11 1.10 6.08
N ALA A 26 -3.97 2.07 5.19
CA ALA A 26 -4.85 2.22 4.04
C ALA A 26 -4.62 1.15 2.95
N THR A 27 -3.38 0.68 2.83
CA THR A 27 -2.95 -0.19 1.71
C THR A 27 -2.73 -1.64 2.12
N GLY A 28 -2.52 -1.92 3.40
CA GLY A 28 -2.08 -3.23 3.89
C GLY A 28 -0.61 -3.55 3.53
N LEU A 29 0.15 -2.58 3.02
CA LEU A 29 1.56 -2.77 2.71
C LEU A 29 2.41 -2.84 3.98
N ARG A 30 3.46 -3.66 3.92
CA ARG A 30 4.45 -3.74 5.01
C ARG A 30 5.41 -2.56 4.93
N GLN A 31 5.95 -2.16 6.07
CA GLN A 31 6.94 -1.09 6.16
C GLN A 31 8.08 -1.21 5.13
N ALA A 32 8.61 -2.42 4.88
CA ALA A 32 9.64 -2.63 3.87
C ALA A 32 9.16 -2.29 2.44
N ASN A 33 7.92 -2.67 2.09
CA ASN A 33 7.33 -2.39 0.78
C ASN A 33 7.04 -0.90 0.61
N VAL A 34 6.64 -0.21 1.68
CA VAL A 34 6.41 1.24 1.66
C VAL A 34 7.72 2.00 1.48
N LYS A 35 8.79 1.59 2.18
CA LYS A 35 10.11 2.24 2.08
C LYS A 35 10.81 2.03 0.74
N LEU A 36 10.53 0.92 0.06
CA LEU A 36 11.17 0.55 -1.21
C LEU A 36 10.25 0.79 -2.42
N LEU A 37 9.14 1.49 -2.22
CA LEU A 37 8.18 1.78 -3.29
C LEU A 37 8.80 2.79 -4.27
N GLU A 38 8.83 2.41 -5.55
CA GLU A 38 9.34 3.28 -6.61
C GLU A 38 8.21 4.13 -7.22
N TRP A 39 8.54 5.29 -7.79
CA TRP A 39 7.54 6.14 -8.46
C TRP A 39 6.82 5.44 -9.61
N GLY A 40 7.51 4.53 -10.30
CA GLY A 40 6.91 3.69 -11.35
C GLY A 40 5.93 2.63 -10.83
N GLN A 41 5.76 2.50 -9.50
CA GLN A 41 4.86 1.57 -8.84
C GLN A 41 3.61 2.24 -8.24
N ILE A 42 3.42 3.54 -8.51
CA ILE A 42 2.36 4.37 -7.97
C ILE A 42 1.59 5.02 -9.12
N ASP A 43 0.29 4.82 -9.14
CA ASP A 43 -0.63 5.62 -9.96
C ASP A 43 -1.47 6.50 -9.04
N LEU A 44 -1.09 7.78 -8.94
CA LEU A 44 -1.80 8.76 -8.11
C LEU A 44 -3.19 9.11 -8.67
N ARG A 45 -3.44 8.93 -9.97
CA ARG A 45 -4.76 9.20 -10.58
C ARG A 45 -5.74 8.11 -10.18
N CYS A 46 -5.31 6.86 -10.30
CA CYS A 46 -6.12 5.71 -9.91
C CYS A 46 -6.08 5.43 -8.39
N ARG A 47 -5.16 6.09 -7.66
CA ARG A 47 -4.87 5.85 -6.24
C ARG A 47 -4.48 4.40 -5.95
N VAL A 48 -3.63 3.85 -6.82
CA VAL A 48 -3.18 2.45 -6.75
C VAL A 48 -1.68 2.39 -6.56
N ALA A 49 -1.24 1.46 -5.71
CA ALA A 49 0.16 1.06 -5.60
C ALA A 49 0.29 -0.46 -5.82
N TRP A 50 1.33 -0.89 -6.54
CA TRP A 50 1.61 -2.30 -6.81
C TRP A 50 3.02 -2.69 -6.42
N ILE A 51 3.14 -3.83 -5.73
CA ILE A 51 4.44 -4.41 -5.38
C ILE A 51 4.78 -5.50 -6.38
N HIS A 52 5.98 -5.45 -6.96
CA HIS A 52 6.41 -6.48 -7.89
C HIS A 52 6.51 -7.85 -7.19
N PRO A 53 6.26 -8.97 -7.90
CA PRO A 53 6.17 -10.30 -7.29
C PRO A 53 7.45 -10.71 -6.54
N ASP A 54 8.61 -10.31 -7.04
CA ASP A 54 9.94 -10.51 -6.44
C ASP A 54 10.12 -9.79 -5.09
N GLN A 55 9.43 -8.67 -4.87
CA GLN A 55 9.39 -7.94 -3.61
C GLN A 55 8.37 -8.51 -2.61
N ALA A 56 7.51 -9.45 -3.04
CA ALA A 56 6.56 -10.13 -2.18
C ALA A 56 7.15 -11.44 -1.63
N LYS A 57 7.05 -11.67 -0.31
CA LYS A 57 7.48 -12.93 0.34
C LYS A 57 6.92 -14.20 -0.29
N ALA A 58 5.82 -14.11 -1.05
CA ALA A 58 5.15 -15.23 -1.71
C ALA A 58 5.40 -15.32 -3.23
N ARG A 59 6.32 -14.51 -3.81
CA ARG A 59 6.54 -14.41 -5.26
C ARG A 59 5.27 -14.09 -6.07
N ARG A 60 4.32 -13.37 -5.48
CA ARG A 60 3.04 -12.95 -6.09
C ARG A 60 2.82 -11.46 -5.83
N ALA A 61 2.36 -10.73 -6.85
CA ALA A 61 2.08 -9.30 -6.72
C ALA A 61 1.02 -9.05 -5.62
N ILE A 62 1.29 -8.09 -4.73
CA ILE A 62 0.34 -7.63 -3.72
C ILE A 62 -0.20 -6.27 -4.19
N GLY A 63 -1.48 -6.24 -4.55
CA GLY A 63 -2.19 -5.01 -4.86
C GLY A 63 -2.88 -4.45 -3.62
N ALA A 64 -2.73 -3.16 -3.38
CA ALA A 64 -3.41 -2.45 -2.30
C ALA A 64 -4.60 -1.63 -2.86
N ASN A 65 -5.80 -2.24 -2.87
CA ASN A 65 -7.19 -1.76 -3.13
C ASN A 65 -7.43 -0.71 -4.26
N ARG A 66 -8.34 -0.81 -5.25
CA ARG A 66 -9.54 -1.62 -5.54
C ARG A 66 -9.44 -2.12 -6.99
N PHE A 67 -9.59 -3.42 -7.23
CA PHE A 67 -9.66 -3.98 -8.59
C PHE A 67 -11.07 -3.78 -9.18
N PRO A 68 -11.24 -3.12 -10.34
CA PRO A 68 -12.09 -3.68 -11.37
C PRO A 68 -11.28 -4.77 -12.09
N GLU A 69 -11.93 -5.89 -12.35
CA GLU A 69 -11.36 -7.03 -13.06
C GLU A 69 -10.65 -6.58 -14.34
N LYS A 70 -9.47 -7.13 -14.59
CA LYS A 70 -8.77 -6.91 -15.86
C LYS A 70 -9.64 -7.49 -16.99
N HIS A 71 -10.28 -6.64 -17.78
CA HIS A 71 -10.64 -7.03 -19.14
C HIS A 71 -9.37 -7.10 -19.96
N GLY A 72 -9.08 -8.31 -20.43
CA GLY A 72 -8.01 -8.59 -21.37
C GLY A 72 -8.20 -7.78 -22.64
N GLY A 73 -7.11 -7.19 -23.08
CA GLY A 73 -7.00 -6.45 -24.33
C GLY A 73 -5.53 -6.21 -24.60
N THR A 74 -4.84 -7.27 -24.99
CA THR A 74 -3.59 -7.17 -25.77
C THR A 74 -3.93 -6.40 -27.06
N PRO A 75 -3.03 -5.54 -27.59
CA PRO A 75 -3.13 -5.15 -29.00
C PRO A 75 -2.96 -6.38 -29.92
#